data_AF-A0A371K4E2-F1
#
_entry.id   AF-A0A371K4E2-F1
#
_cell.length_a   1.000
_cell.length_b   1.000
_cell.length_c   1.000
_cell.angle_alpha   90.00
_cell.angle_beta   90.00
_cell.angle_gamma   90.00
#
_symmetry.space_group_name_H-M   'P 1'
#
loop_
_entity.id
_entity.type
_entity.pdbx_description
1 polymer ?
#
loop_
_entity_poly.entity_id
_entity_poly.type
_entity_poly.pdbx_seq_one_letter_code
_entity_poly.pdbx_strand_id
1 'polypeptide(L)'
;MSTPSNRDFLLLHAYNSGIRDPRELAAFMGQMQVESGNFRGMHENLNYSAERLLEVFPGRNGMDTLGEARTAVAGGREGIANQVYGGRWGRDNLGNTEPGDGWRFHGRGYVQLTGRDNYERAARELNMDLTGNPDLAADRTNAANIAVHYWQSRVVTQGAQFDVRRATEAINGGHNHLAERRAATTQWEGMLTPEAMQALARGEVRLPAAQGQNRDPMADGMLKLNERGQAVEDMQETLKRLGYRDARGNELNPDGHFGQRTKEALQAFQRDHNLTDDGIAGRDTLNALREAGRQQQPNPQTPVQGDNTRGAALTDPANRDNPIFRQAVDGLERLGPNGGFRNREEMERAAATLTYEARVSGLQRIDHVVPNTQGTGLFVVQGGLNDPSHHRAFADRQTAIGQSVEQTAQRLQQDVPQIQLPVQAVERQQQVSQRV
;
A
#
# COMPACT_ATOMS: atom_id res chain seq x y z
N MET A 1 22.67 -23.18 19.37
CA MET A 1 21.49 -22.31 19.22
C MET A 1 21.67 -21.54 17.92
N SER A 2 20.66 -21.51 17.03
CA SER A 2 20.74 -20.72 15.79
C SER A 2 20.92 -19.24 16.12
N THR A 3 21.74 -18.55 15.33
CA THR A 3 21.88 -17.10 15.41
C THR A 3 20.49 -16.44 15.21
N PRO A 4 20.05 -15.56 16.11
CA PRO A 4 18.77 -14.86 15.96
C PRO A 4 18.72 -14.08 14.64
N SER A 5 17.52 -13.99 14.05
CA SER A 5 17.29 -13.13 12.88
C SER A 5 17.59 -11.67 13.22
N ASN A 6 17.91 -10.84 12.22
CA ASN A 6 18.12 -9.40 12.44
C ASN A 6 16.91 -8.71 13.08
N ARG A 7 15.71 -9.17 12.73
CA ARG A 7 14.44 -8.71 13.31
C ARG A 7 14.39 -9.00 14.81
N ASP A 8 14.58 -10.27 15.18
CA ASP A 8 14.45 -10.71 16.56
C ASP A 8 15.58 -10.16 17.43
N PHE A 9 16.79 -10.08 16.88
CA PHE A 9 17.93 -9.44 17.52
C PHE A 9 17.64 -7.98 17.84
N LEU A 10 17.18 -7.19 16.86
CA LEU A 10 16.89 -5.77 17.06
C LEU A 10 15.77 -5.56 18.07
N LEU A 11 14.68 -6.34 17.98
CA LEU A 11 13.56 -6.26 18.92
C LEU A 11 14.04 -6.41 20.36
N LEU A 12 14.80 -7.47 20.62
CA LEU A 12 15.31 -7.75 21.97
C LEU A 12 16.32 -6.68 22.40
N HIS A 13 17.20 -6.24 21.50
CA HIS A 13 18.19 -5.19 21.77
C HIS A 13 17.53 -3.86 22.15
N ALA A 14 16.52 -3.44 21.40
CA ALA A 14 15.75 -2.22 21.66
C ALA A 14 15.03 -2.26 23.01
N TYR A 15 14.39 -3.39 23.32
CA TYR A 15 13.76 -3.62 24.61
C TYR A 15 14.76 -3.50 25.77
N ASN A 16 15.91 -4.18 25.65
CA ASN A 16 16.98 -4.15 26.65
C ASN A 16 17.62 -2.77 26.79
N SER A 17 17.59 -1.96 25.72
CA SER A 17 18.10 -0.58 25.70
C SER A 17 17.09 0.44 26.21
N GLY A 18 15.92 0.00 26.70
CA GLY A 18 14.96 0.85 27.42
C GLY A 18 13.64 1.14 26.70
N ILE A 19 13.46 0.71 25.45
CA ILE A 19 12.21 0.89 24.70
C ILE A 19 11.19 -0.17 25.16
N ARG A 20 10.58 0.05 26.32
CA ARG A 20 9.77 -0.95 27.04
C ARG A 20 8.26 -0.82 26.87
N ASP A 21 7.75 0.34 26.46
CA ASP A 21 6.33 0.49 26.13
C ASP A 21 6.03 -0.25 24.80
N PRO A 22 5.03 -1.15 24.74
CA PRO A 22 4.77 -1.94 23.54
C PRO A 22 4.39 -1.09 22.31
N ARG A 23 3.75 0.07 22.50
CA ARG A 23 3.40 0.98 21.40
C ARG A 23 4.63 1.70 20.87
N GLU A 24 5.51 2.15 21.77
CA GLU A 24 6.79 2.74 21.38
C GLU A 24 7.67 1.71 20.64
N LEU A 25 7.77 0.50 21.19
CA LEU A 25 8.55 -0.57 20.60
C LEU A 25 7.99 -0.97 19.23
N ALA A 26 6.67 -0.99 19.06
CA ALA A 26 6.03 -1.21 17.77
C ALA A 26 6.36 -0.09 16.77
N ALA A 27 6.29 1.17 17.19
CA ALA A 27 6.62 2.30 16.32
C ALA A 27 8.10 2.27 15.90
N PHE A 28 9.01 2.00 16.84
CA PHE A 28 10.44 1.82 16.57
C PHE A 28 10.67 0.68 15.55
N MET A 29 10.13 -0.50 15.82
CA MET A 29 10.31 -1.66 14.94
C MET A 29 9.66 -1.45 13.56
N GLY A 30 8.51 -0.79 13.50
CA GLY A 30 7.84 -0.44 12.25
C GLY A 30 8.66 0.49 11.37
N GLN A 31 9.32 1.49 11.97
CA GLN A 31 10.23 2.38 11.25
C GLN A 31 11.46 1.63 10.74
N MET A 32 12.12 0.86 11.61
CA MET A 32 13.31 0.09 11.22
C MET A 32 12.99 -1.00 10.19
N GLN A 33 11.78 -1.57 10.20
CA GLN A 33 11.32 -2.51 9.18
C GLN A 33 11.29 -1.86 7.80
N VAL A 34 10.82 -0.62 7.68
CA VAL A 34 10.76 0.09 6.40
C VAL A 34 12.15 0.53 5.96
N GLU A 35 12.95 1.12 6.85
CA GLU A 35 14.31 1.59 6.54
C GLU A 35 15.24 0.47 6.06
N SER A 36 15.17 -0.71 6.72
CA SER A 36 16.10 -1.81 6.46
C SER A 36 15.62 -2.82 5.41
N GLY A 37 14.53 -2.53 4.70
CA GLY A 37 13.95 -3.46 3.73
C GLY A 37 13.51 -4.78 4.38
N ASN A 38 12.74 -4.68 5.47
CA ASN A 38 12.28 -5.78 6.31
C ASN A 38 13.42 -6.56 7.01
N PHE A 39 14.38 -5.83 7.58
CA PHE A 39 15.52 -6.35 8.35
C PHE A 39 16.49 -7.22 7.54
N ARG A 40 16.44 -7.15 6.20
CA ARG A 40 17.23 -8.00 5.30
C ARG A 40 18.60 -7.41 4.98
N GLY A 41 18.73 -6.09 4.92
CA GLY A 41 19.97 -5.40 4.54
C GLY A 41 20.63 -4.65 5.69
N MET A 42 21.95 -4.81 5.84
CA MET A 42 22.81 -3.94 6.66
C MET A 42 23.69 -3.02 5.81
N HIS A 43 23.68 -3.22 4.51
CA HIS A 43 24.29 -2.37 3.50
C HIS A 43 23.25 -2.11 2.42
N GLU A 44 23.22 -0.89 1.90
CA GLU A 44 22.53 -0.66 0.64
C GLU A 44 23.23 -1.41 -0.52
N ASN A 45 22.42 -1.95 -1.42
CA ASN A 45 22.91 -2.62 -2.62
C ASN A 45 23.00 -1.58 -3.75
N LEU A 46 24.12 -0.87 -3.83
CA LEU A 46 24.40 0.15 -4.85
C LEU A 46 24.72 -0.45 -6.23
N ASN A 47 23.86 -1.36 -6.68
CA ASN A 47 23.99 -2.06 -7.95
C ASN A 47 22.84 -1.66 -8.89
N TYR A 48 23.14 -0.75 -9.82
CA TYR A 48 22.17 -0.15 -10.73
C TYR A 48 22.68 -0.26 -12.18
N SER A 49 21.78 -0.49 -13.14
CA SER A 49 22.08 -0.16 -14.54
C SER A 49 22.10 1.36 -14.71
N ALA A 50 22.71 1.87 -15.78
CA ALA A 50 22.78 3.31 -16.02
C ALA A 50 21.39 3.92 -16.20
N GLU A 51 20.53 3.21 -16.93
CA GLU A 51 19.11 3.53 -17.06
C GLU A 51 18.41 3.47 -15.70
N ARG A 52 18.75 2.50 -14.83
CA ARG A 52 18.15 2.43 -13.50
C ARG A 52 18.57 3.57 -12.59
N LEU A 53 19.83 3.96 -12.66
CA LEU A 53 20.38 5.05 -11.88
C LEU A 53 19.65 6.38 -12.14
N LEU A 54 19.34 6.70 -13.40
CA LEU A 54 18.68 7.96 -13.79
C LEU A 54 17.22 8.10 -13.31
N GLU A 55 16.44 7.03 -13.21
CA GLU A 55 15.08 7.11 -12.63
C GLU A 55 15.06 7.20 -11.13
N VAL A 56 15.96 6.48 -10.46
CA VAL A 56 15.89 6.41 -9.00
C VAL A 56 16.45 7.67 -8.38
N PHE A 57 17.39 8.33 -9.08
CA PHE A 57 18.09 9.51 -8.60
C PHE A 57 18.07 10.66 -9.61
N PRO A 58 16.89 11.09 -10.11
CA PRO A 58 16.82 12.13 -11.13
C PRO A 58 17.36 13.45 -10.58
N GLY A 59 18.29 14.08 -11.29
CA GLY A 59 18.88 15.37 -10.90
C GLY A 59 19.74 15.33 -9.63
N ARG A 60 19.96 14.17 -8.99
CA ARG A 60 20.91 14.06 -7.87
C ARG A 60 22.34 14.12 -8.42
N ASN A 61 23.06 15.13 -7.94
CA ASN A 61 24.48 15.36 -8.18
C ASN A 61 24.91 15.41 -9.67
N GLY A 62 24.05 15.91 -10.56
CA GLY A 62 24.42 16.22 -11.94
C GLY A 62 24.48 15.03 -12.89
N MET A 63 23.74 13.94 -12.62
CA MET A 63 23.44 12.94 -13.64
C MET A 63 22.11 13.28 -14.32
N ASP A 64 22.21 13.92 -15.47
CA ASP A 64 21.04 14.26 -16.29
C ASP A 64 21.04 13.47 -17.61
N THR A 65 22.16 12.82 -17.93
CA THR A 65 22.36 12.10 -19.18
C THR A 65 22.72 10.62 -18.98
N LEU A 66 22.36 9.79 -19.96
CA LEU A 66 22.74 8.38 -19.97
C LEU A 66 24.26 8.16 -20.02
N GLY A 67 25.01 9.13 -20.58
CA GLY A 67 26.47 9.08 -20.60
C GLY A 67 27.09 9.21 -19.20
N GLU A 68 26.60 10.16 -18.39
CA GLU A 68 27.04 10.35 -17.01
C GLU A 68 26.69 9.13 -16.15
N ALA A 69 25.47 8.60 -16.30
CA ALA A 69 25.05 7.40 -15.58
C ALA A 69 25.86 6.16 -15.97
N ARG A 70 26.21 5.99 -17.26
CA ARG A 70 27.11 4.91 -17.71
C ARG A 70 28.51 5.05 -17.12
N THR A 71 29.00 6.28 -16.97
CA THR A 71 30.30 6.54 -16.35
C THR A 71 30.29 6.14 -14.87
N ALA A 72 29.24 6.50 -14.14
CA ALA A 72 29.08 6.10 -12.74
C ALA A 72 29.03 4.57 -12.57
N VAL A 73 28.25 3.88 -13.42
CA VAL A 73 28.13 2.42 -13.42
C VAL A 73 29.45 1.73 -13.79
N ALA A 74 30.24 2.31 -14.70
CA ALA A 74 31.56 1.80 -15.06
C ALA A 74 32.55 1.85 -13.87
N GLY A 75 32.36 2.78 -12.94
CA GLY A 75 33.09 2.85 -11.66
C GLY A 75 32.61 1.84 -10.60
N GLY A 76 31.67 0.96 -10.93
CA GLY A 76 31.10 0.00 -9.99
C GLY A 76 30.29 0.66 -8.87
N ARG A 77 30.12 -0.05 -7.75
CA ARG A 77 29.32 0.43 -6.61
C ARG A 77 29.85 1.71 -6.00
N GLU A 78 31.17 1.84 -5.92
CA GLU A 78 31.83 3.04 -5.41
C GLU A 78 31.62 4.24 -6.35
N GLY A 79 31.76 4.05 -7.66
CA GLY A 79 31.44 5.07 -8.66
C GLY A 79 29.98 5.55 -8.54
N ILE A 80 29.04 4.60 -8.42
CA ILE A 80 27.62 4.88 -8.20
C ILE A 80 27.41 5.67 -6.90
N ALA A 81 27.99 5.25 -5.78
CA ALA A 81 27.82 5.91 -4.48
C ALA A 81 28.35 7.34 -4.48
N ASN A 82 29.56 7.53 -5.01
CA ASN A 82 30.19 8.83 -5.13
C ASN A 82 29.40 9.76 -6.05
N GLN A 83 28.80 9.19 -7.09
CA GLN A 83 27.92 9.96 -7.95
C GLN A 83 26.60 10.30 -7.25
N VAL A 84 25.93 9.38 -6.55
CA VAL A 84 24.61 9.65 -5.93
C VAL A 84 24.71 10.53 -4.68
N TYR A 85 25.72 10.31 -3.84
CA TYR A 85 25.85 10.93 -2.53
C TYR A 85 26.97 11.96 -2.43
N GLY A 86 27.75 12.19 -3.49
CA GLY A 86 28.83 13.17 -3.51
C GLY A 86 28.43 14.53 -4.07
N GLY A 87 29.47 15.29 -4.49
CA GLY A 87 29.39 16.60 -5.15
C GLY A 87 28.56 17.64 -4.40
N ARG A 88 27.86 18.54 -5.11
CA ARG A 88 27.17 19.68 -4.47
C ARG A 88 26.04 19.21 -3.58
N TRP A 89 25.21 18.29 -4.06
CA TRP A 89 24.08 17.79 -3.31
C TRP A 89 24.54 17.07 -2.02
N GLY A 90 25.55 16.20 -2.13
CA GLY A 90 26.14 15.51 -0.98
C GLY A 90 26.73 16.47 0.06
N ARG A 91 27.39 17.53 -0.40
CA ARG A 91 27.92 18.58 0.49
C ARG A 91 26.80 19.28 1.27
N ASP A 92 25.76 19.70 0.57
CA ASP A 92 24.71 20.55 1.14
C ASP A 92 23.72 19.76 2.03
N ASN A 93 23.59 18.44 1.83
CA ASN A 93 22.59 17.61 2.50
C ASN A 93 23.17 16.52 3.42
N LEU A 94 24.41 16.08 3.18
CA LEU A 94 25.03 14.93 3.86
C LEU A 94 26.36 15.29 4.53
N GLY A 95 26.86 16.52 4.33
CA GLY A 95 28.19 16.93 4.77
C GLY A 95 29.32 16.31 3.95
N ASN A 96 29.02 15.61 2.86
CA ASN A 96 30.00 14.91 2.04
C ASN A 96 30.84 15.93 1.26
N THR A 97 31.96 16.34 1.87
CA THR A 97 32.81 17.44 1.43
C THR A 97 34.07 16.95 0.73
N GLU A 98 34.49 15.71 0.99
CA GLU A 98 35.71 15.11 0.45
C GLU A 98 35.43 14.15 -0.71
N PRO A 99 36.37 13.98 -1.67
CA PRO A 99 36.29 12.94 -2.68
C PRO A 99 36.18 11.55 -2.03
N GLY A 100 35.26 10.72 -2.53
CA GLY A 100 35.04 9.38 -1.99
C GLY A 100 34.02 9.29 -0.84
N ASP A 101 33.55 10.44 -0.31
CA ASP A 101 32.60 10.45 0.81
C ASP A 101 31.28 9.76 0.51
N GLY A 102 30.83 9.82 -0.75
CA GLY A 102 29.58 9.17 -1.15
C GLY A 102 29.64 7.65 -0.95
N TRP A 103 30.77 7.03 -1.27
CA TRP A 103 31.02 5.62 -0.96
C TRP A 103 31.36 5.38 0.50
N ARG A 104 32.21 6.23 1.10
CA ARG A 104 32.65 6.04 2.49
C ARG A 104 31.46 6.05 3.46
N PHE A 105 30.54 7.00 3.29
CA PHE A 105 29.39 7.24 4.16
C PHE A 105 28.05 6.85 3.53
N HIS A 106 28.07 5.81 2.70
CA HIS A 106 26.88 5.20 2.13
C HIS A 106 25.99 4.56 3.23
N GLY A 107 24.72 4.28 2.92
CA GLY A 107 23.70 3.79 3.84
C GLY A 107 24.03 2.45 4.49
N ARG A 108 24.06 2.41 5.83
CA ARG A 108 24.31 1.19 6.61
C ARG A 108 23.37 1.00 7.79
N GLY A 109 23.21 -0.26 8.19
CA GLY A 109 22.45 -0.68 9.37
C GLY A 109 20.94 -0.50 9.27
N TYR A 110 20.25 -0.73 10.39
CA TYR A 110 18.79 -0.75 10.45
C TYR A 110 18.11 0.57 10.11
N VAL A 111 18.80 1.69 10.38
CA VAL A 111 18.30 3.06 10.15
C VAL A 111 18.85 3.68 8.86
N GLN A 112 19.62 2.92 8.07
CA GLN A 112 20.29 3.40 6.85
C GLN A 112 21.09 4.70 7.10
N LEU A 113 21.99 4.68 8.08
CA LEU A 113 22.85 5.82 8.42
C LEU A 113 23.66 6.23 7.18
N THR A 114 23.44 7.46 6.70
CA THR A 114 23.98 7.96 5.42
C THR A 114 24.53 9.37 5.58
N GLY A 115 25.71 9.65 5.00
CA GLY A 115 26.33 10.97 4.96
C GLY A 115 27.28 11.26 6.12
N ARG A 116 28.40 11.93 5.81
CA ARG A 116 29.47 12.29 6.75
C ARG A 116 28.93 12.91 8.04
N ASP A 117 28.05 13.90 7.96
CA ASP A 117 27.53 14.60 9.15
C ASP A 117 26.82 13.64 10.11
N ASN A 118 26.11 12.66 9.56
CA ASN A 118 25.39 11.66 10.35
C ASN A 118 26.37 10.65 10.98
N TYR A 119 27.38 10.22 10.23
CA TYR A 119 28.44 9.34 10.76
C TYR A 119 29.27 10.03 11.85
N GLU A 120 29.67 11.29 11.66
CA GLU A 120 30.46 12.05 12.64
C GLU A 120 29.67 12.33 13.91
N ARG A 121 28.38 12.66 13.79
CA ARG A 121 27.51 12.82 14.95
C ARG A 121 27.34 11.51 15.72
N ALA A 122 27.00 10.42 15.01
CA ALA A 122 26.86 9.11 15.63
C ALA A 122 28.18 8.64 16.27
N ALA A 123 29.32 8.90 15.62
CA ALA A 123 30.64 8.59 16.15
C ALA A 123 30.88 9.26 17.51
N ARG A 124 30.57 10.56 17.60
CA ARG A 124 30.72 11.36 18.82
C ARG A 124 29.77 10.91 19.92
N GLU A 125 28.49 10.75 19.58
CA GLU A 125 27.43 10.48 20.56
C GLU A 125 27.48 9.03 21.10
N LEU A 126 27.95 8.08 20.28
CA LEU A 126 28.10 6.68 20.68
C LEU A 126 29.54 6.31 21.08
N ASN A 127 30.48 7.26 20.99
CA ASN A 127 31.90 7.03 21.19
C ASN A 127 32.42 5.81 20.37
N MET A 128 32.10 5.82 19.07
CA MET A 128 32.41 4.75 18.11
C MET A 128 33.13 5.35 16.91
N ASP A 129 34.23 4.76 16.43
CA ASP A 129 34.99 5.31 15.29
C ASP A 129 34.31 5.03 13.94
N LEU A 130 33.11 5.60 13.74
CA LEU A 130 32.34 5.48 12.51
C LEU A 130 32.91 6.34 11.37
N THR A 131 33.67 7.39 11.69
CA THR A 131 34.29 8.24 10.68
C THR A 131 35.52 7.58 10.07
N GLY A 132 36.38 6.96 10.90
CA GLY A 132 37.55 6.18 10.48
C GLY A 132 37.16 4.81 9.91
N ASN A 133 36.19 4.14 10.53
CA ASN A 133 35.76 2.77 10.22
C ASN A 133 34.23 2.69 9.98
N PRO A 134 33.71 3.22 8.86
CA PRO A 134 32.26 3.33 8.64
C PRO A 134 31.53 1.99 8.53
N ASP A 135 32.22 0.89 8.15
CA ASP A 135 31.61 -0.44 8.10
C ASP A 135 31.17 -0.98 9.47
N LEU A 136 31.67 -0.39 10.57
CA LEU A 136 31.15 -0.66 11.90
C LEU A 136 29.65 -0.37 12.00
N ALA A 137 29.09 0.55 11.21
CA ALA A 137 27.65 0.83 11.20
C ALA A 137 26.81 -0.31 10.60
N ALA A 138 27.41 -1.25 9.88
CA ALA A 138 26.74 -2.45 9.35
C ALA A 138 26.92 -3.69 10.26
N ASP A 139 27.83 -3.65 11.24
CA ASP A 139 27.86 -4.68 12.28
C ASP A 139 26.53 -4.70 13.02
N ARG A 140 25.95 -5.89 13.21
CA ARG A 140 24.59 -6.03 13.71
C ARG A 140 24.37 -5.37 15.07
N THR A 141 25.35 -5.46 15.98
CA THR A 141 25.22 -4.90 17.33
C THR A 141 25.36 -3.39 17.28
N ASN A 142 26.36 -2.89 16.56
CA ASN A 142 26.56 -1.46 16.37
C ASN A 142 25.39 -0.81 15.64
N ALA A 143 24.86 -1.45 14.59
CA ALA A 143 23.67 -1.02 13.87
C ALA A 143 22.46 -0.90 14.79
N ALA A 144 22.28 -1.83 15.74
CA ALA A 144 21.20 -1.77 16.71
C ALA A 144 21.40 -0.63 17.72
N ASN A 145 22.63 -0.43 18.21
CA ASN A 145 22.98 0.72 19.06
C ASN A 145 22.71 2.05 18.35
N ILE A 146 23.13 2.17 17.09
CA ILE A 146 22.89 3.35 16.25
C ILE A 146 21.40 3.57 16.07
N ALA A 147 20.61 2.53 15.76
CA ALA A 147 19.17 2.64 15.57
C ALA A 147 18.44 3.13 16.83
N VAL A 148 18.74 2.54 17.99
CA VAL A 148 18.15 2.95 19.27
C VAL A 148 18.54 4.39 19.61
N HIS A 149 19.82 4.73 19.46
CA HIS A 149 20.30 6.09 19.72
C HIS A 149 19.67 7.11 18.78
N TYR A 150 19.53 6.78 17.49
CA TYR A 150 18.86 7.62 16.51
C TYR A 150 17.40 7.86 16.88
N TRP A 151 16.68 6.81 17.31
CA TRP A 151 15.31 6.93 17.82
C TRP A 151 15.23 7.83 19.05
N GLN A 152 16.07 7.60 20.05
CA GLN A 152 16.06 8.38 21.30
C GLN A 152 16.41 9.85 21.06
N SER A 153 17.49 10.13 20.32
CA SER A 153 17.98 11.48 20.08
C SER A 153 17.09 12.33 19.16
N ARG A 154 16.36 11.70 18.23
CA ARG A 154 15.56 12.42 17.23
C ARG A 154 14.06 12.30 17.42
N VAL A 155 13.54 11.16 17.83
CA VAL A 155 12.09 10.93 17.93
C VAL A 155 11.59 11.21 19.35
N VAL A 156 12.25 10.61 20.35
CA VAL A 156 11.80 10.72 21.75
C VAL A 156 11.98 12.13 22.30
N THR A 157 13.10 12.80 21.99
CA THR A 157 13.35 14.21 22.38
C THR A 157 12.27 15.17 21.89
N GLN A 158 11.55 14.82 20.82
CA GLN A 158 10.45 15.62 20.26
C GLN A 158 9.06 15.19 20.78
N GLY A 159 8.98 14.17 21.64
CA GLY A 159 7.72 13.58 22.08
C GLY A 159 6.92 12.91 20.95
N ALA A 160 7.61 12.38 19.93
CA ALA A 160 7.01 11.83 18.73
C ALA A 160 6.89 10.29 18.72
N GLN A 161 7.36 9.62 19.78
CA GLN A 161 7.54 8.17 19.84
C GLN A 161 6.24 7.34 19.82
N PHE A 162 5.09 7.99 19.99
CA PHE A 162 3.76 7.39 19.90
C PHE A 162 2.94 7.90 18.69
N ASP A 163 3.52 8.76 17.86
CA ASP A 163 2.89 9.30 16.65
C ASP A 163 3.74 8.93 15.43
N VAL A 164 3.31 7.92 14.69
CA VAL A 164 4.04 7.41 13.52
C VAL A 164 4.35 8.50 12.50
N ARG A 165 3.48 9.51 12.32
CA ARG A 165 3.73 10.61 11.39
C ARG A 165 4.87 11.49 11.87
N ARG A 166 4.81 11.92 13.14
CA ARG A 166 5.86 12.76 13.73
C ARG A 166 7.19 12.00 13.86
N ALA A 167 7.15 10.71 14.16
CA ALA A 167 8.34 9.86 14.17
C ALA A 167 8.96 9.74 12.77
N THR A 168 8.14 9.57 11.72
CA THR A 168 8.61 9.53 10.32
C THR A 168 9.28 10.85 9.94
N GLU A 169 8.67 11.98 10.29
CA GLU A 169 9.20 13.31 10.05
C GLU A 169 10.54 13.53 10.76
N ALA A 170 10.65 13.11 12.03
CA ALA A 170 11.88 13.21 12.80
C ALA A 170 13.03 12.36 12.24
N ILE A 171 12.71 11.22 11.60
CA ILE A 171 13.70 10.31 11.02
C ILE A 171 14.16 10.79 9.63
N ASN A 172 13.21 11.16 8.78
CA ASN A 172 13.44 11.41 7.35
C ASN A 172 13.48 12.90 6.96
N GLY A 173 13.16 13.82 7.87
CA GLY A 173 12.95 15.23 7.55
C GLY A 173 11.69 15.49 6.71
N GLY A 174 10.80 14.48 6.61
CA GLY A 174 9.56 14.51 5.82
C GLY A 174 8.74 13.23 6.01
N HIS A 175 7.67 13.04 5.25
CA HIS A 175 6.71 11.93 5.44
C HIS A 175 6.89 10.77 4.44
N ASN A 176 8.10 10.58 3.90
CA ASN A 176 8.39 9.51 2.96
C ASN A 176 7.96 8.14 3.52
N HIS A 177 7.11 7.44 2.75
CA HIS A 177 6.67 6.07 3.05
C HIS A 177 5.79 5.96 4.30
N LEU A 178 5.09 7.05 4.67
CA LEU A 178 4.40 7.18 5.94
C LEU A 178 3.46 6.01 6.24
N ALA A 179 2.55 5.66 5.35
CA ALA A 179 1.61 4.58 5.65
C ALA A 179 2.15 3.15 5.49
N GLU A 180 3.29 2.93 4.83
CA GLU A 180 4.06 1.69 5.03
C GLU A 180 4.53 1.58 6.47
N ARG A 181 5.04 2.69 7.03
CA ARG A 181 5.49 2.76 8.42
C ARG A 181 4.33 2.62 9.39
N ARG A 182 3.14 3.19 9.08
CA ARG A 182 1.92 3.00 9.89
C ARG A 182 1.54 1.54 9.97
N ALA A 183 1.47 0.86 8.84
CA ALA A 183 1.02 -0.50 8.87
C ALA A 183 2.07 -1.49 9.35
N ALA A 184 3.36 -1.21 9.13
CA ALA A 184 4.43 -1.94 9.81
C ALA A 184 4.27 -1.78 11.33
N THR A 185 4.03 -0.56 11.82
CA THR A 185 3.74 -0.31 13.24
C THR A 185 2.53 -1.12 13.73
N THR A 186 1.40 -1.08 13.02
CA THR A 186 0.20 -1.87 13.37
C THR A 186 0.46 -3.38 13.35
N GLN A 187 1.29 -3.87 12.42
CA GLN A 187 1.73 -5.27 12.43
C GLN A 187 2.50 -5.60 13.71
N TRP A 188 3.43 -4.72 14.12
CA TRP A 188 4.19 -4.89 15.36
C TRP A 188 3.32 -4.79 16.60
N GLU A 189 2.35 -3.86 16.66
CA GLU A 189 1.39 -3.78 17.77
C GLU A 189 0.63 -5.09 17.96
N GLY A 190 0.23 -5.76 16.86
CA GLY A 190 -0.42 -7.07 16.92
C GLY A 190 0.51 -8.22 17.33
N MET A 191 1.82 -8.10 17.11
CA MET A 191 2.81 -9.12 17.50
C MET A 191 3.31 -8.94 18.94
N LEU A 192 3.31 -7.72 19.47
CA LEU A 192 3.77 -7.38 20.82
C LEU A 192 2.67 -7.57 21.87
N THR A 193 2.12 -8.79 21.95
CA THR A 193 1.13 -9.17 22.97
C THR A 193 1.72 -9.11 24.39
N PRO A 194 0.89 -9.11 25.45
CA PRO A 194 1.39 -9.17 26.83
C PRO A 194 2.36 -10.33 27.07
N GLU A 195 2.11 -11.50 26.48
CA GLU A 195 2.96 -12.69 26.60
C GLU A 195 4.30 -12.49 25.89
N ALA A 196 4.28 -11.86 24.70
CA ALA A 196 5.50 -11.51 23.97
C ALA A 196 6.35 -10.50 24.76
N MET A 197 5.72 -9.48 25.34
CA MET A 197 6.42 -8.48 26.17
C MET A 197 7.01 -9.09 27.45
N GLN A 198 6.30 -10.03 28.08
CA GLN A 198 6.84 -10.79 29.21
C GLN A 198 8.01 -11.70 28.82
N ALA A 199 7.99 -12.27 27.61
CA ALA A 199 9.13 -13.03 27.10
C ALA A 199 10.36 -12.13 26.89
N LEU A 200 10.17 -10.94 26.31
CA LEU A 200 11.25 -9.96 26.14
C LEU A 200 11.86 -9.57 27.49
N ALA A 201 11.02 -9.38 28.53
CA ALA A 201 11.49 -9.12 29.90
C ALA A 201 12.39 -10.23 30.48
N ARG A 202 12.28 -11.46 29.97
CA ARG A 202 13.14 -12.61 30.33
C ARG A 202 14.33 -12.80 29.39
N GLY A 203 14.54 -11.90 28.43
CA GLY A 203 15.60 -12.03 27.45
C GLY A 203 15.25 -12.94 26.26
N GLU A 204 13.96 -13.25 26.05
CA GLU A 204 13.50 -14.20 25.03
C GLU A 204 12.62 -13.51 23.99
N VAL A 205 12.79 -13.87 22.71
CA VAL A 205 11.85 -13.45 21.66
C VAL A 205 10.83 -14.56 21.43
N ARG A 206 9.61 -14.36 21.92
CA ARG A 206 8.45 -15.24 21.67
C ARG A 206 7.31 -14.41 21.10
N LEU A 207 7.41 -14.10 19.81
CA LEU A 207 6.28 -13.54 19.09
C LEU A 207 5.26 -14.65 18.83
N PRO A 208 3.94 -14.36 18.82
CA PRO A 208 2.96 -15.32 18.36
C PRO A 208 3.41 -15.84 16.99
N ALA A 209 3.32 -17.15 16.77
CA ALA A 209 3.59 -17.71 15.45
C ALA A 209 2.84 -16.84 14.46
N ALA A 210 3.56 -16.26 13.49
CA ALA A 210 2.91 -15.64 12.36
C ALA A 210 1.97 -16.71 11.86
N GLN A 211 0.67 -16.56 12.11
CA GLN A 211 -0.31 -17.46 11.55
C GLN A 211 -0.02 -17.37 10.06
N GLY A 212 0.56 -18.43 9.51
CA GLY A 212 0.78 -18.50 8.08
C GLY A 212 -0.61 -18.55 7.49
N GLN A 213 -1.14 -17.39 7.11
CA GLN A 213 -2.32 -17.21 6.27
C GLN A 213 -2.55 -15.71 6.02
N ASN A 214 -2.64 -15.36 4.74
CA ASN A 214 -3.32 -14.19 4.18
C ASN A 214 -3.84 -13.18 5.23
N ARG A 215 -3.14 -12.07 5.39
CA ARG A 215 -3.89 -10.82 5.54
C ARG A 215 -4.35 -10.47 4.13
N ASP A 216 -5.66 -10.46 3.91
CA ASP A 216 -6.20 -9.94 2.66
C ASP A 216 -5.61 -8.53 2.42
N PRO A 217 -5.11 -8.19 1.23
CA PRO A 217 -4.82 -6.79 0.91
C PRO A 217 -6.09 -5.95 1.21
N MET A 218 -5.93 -4.74 1.76
CA MET A 218 -7.00 -3.92 2.37
C MET A 218 -7.53 -4.34 3.77
N ALA A 219 -6.91 -5.28 4.50
CA ALA A 219 -7.35 -5.61 5.87
C ALA A 219 -7.37 -4.41 6.86
N ASP A 220 -6.62 -3.34 6.58
CA ASP A 220 -6.61 -2.07 7.32
C ASP A 220 -7.24 -0.90 6.52
N GLY A 221 -7.90 -1.19 5.40
CA GLY A 221 -8.52 -0.18 4.51
C GLY A 221 -7.54 0.64 3.68
N MET A 222 -6.28 0.21 3.57
CA MET A 222 -5.26 0.88 2.78
C MET A 222 -4.52 -0.10 1.87
N LEU A 223 -3.87 0.42 0.83
CA LEU A 223 -2.87 -0.31 0.06
C LEU A 223 -1.49 0.32 0.20
N LYS A 224 -0.46 -0.50 0.42
CA LYS A 224 0.91 -0.06 0.72
C LYS A 224 1.99 -0.99 0.15
N LEU A 225 3.23 -0.49 0.08
CA LEU A 225 4.38 -1.26 -0.41
C LEU A 225 4.53 -2.61 0.31
N ASN A 226 4.91 -3.60 -0.48
CA ASN A 226 5.05 -5.02 -0.17
C ASN A 226 3.74 -5.79 0.01
N GLU A 227 2.57 -5.15 -0.07
CA GLU A 227 1.31 -5.89 -0.17
C GLU A 227 1.16 -6.60 -1.51
N ARG A 228 0.33 -7.63 -1.50
CA ARG A 228 0.05 -8.46 -2.67
C ARG A 228 -1.42 -8.84 -2.74
N GLY A 229 -1.95 -8.94 -3.95
CA GLY A 229 -3.27 -9.47 -4.29
C GLY A 229 -4.12 -8.47 -5.07
N GLN A 230 -5.37 -8.86 -5.34
CA GLN A 230 -6.21 -8.23 -6.38
C GLN A 230 -6.36 -6.71 -6.24
N ALA A 231 -6.58 -6.22 -5.02
CA ALA A 231 -6.72 -4.78 -4.77
C ALA A 231 -5.51 -3.94 -5.20
N VAL A 232 -4.30 -4.52 -5.08
CA VAL A 232 -3.06 -3.88 -5.55
C VAL A 232 -3.02 -3.84 -7.07
N GLU A 233 -3.46 -4.92 -7.73
CA GLU A 233 -3.53 -5.04 -9.18
C GLU A 233 -4.50 -4.01 -9.78
N ASP A 234 -5.70 -3.89 -9.22
CA ASP A 234 -6.74 -2.95 -9.68
C ASP A 234 -6.28 -1.49 -9.57
N MET A 235 -5.54 -1.17 -8.50
CA MET A 235 -4.92 0.13 -8.31
C MET A 235 -3.81 0.37 -9.35
N GLN A 236 -2.94 -0.61 -9.60
CA GLN A 236 -1.89 -0.55 -10.63
C GLN A 236 -2.50 -0.35 -12.03
N GLU A 237 -3.61 -1.01 -12.35
CA GLU A 237 -4.34 -0.83 -13.61
C GLU A 237 -4.92 0.59 -13.74
N THR A 238 -5.50 1.12 -12.67
CA THR A 238 -6.07 2.47 -12.68
C THR A 238 -5.00 3.53 -12.89
N LEU A 239 -3.88 3.42 -12.18
CA LEU A 239 -2.71 4.30 -12.36
C LEU A 239 -2.17 4.23 -13.78
N LYS A 240 -1.99 3.02 -14.31
CA LYS A 240 -1.54 2.77 -15.68
C LYS A 240 -2.44 3.45 -16.70
N ARG A 241 -3.77 3.24 -16.59
CA ARG A 241 -4.77 3.84 -17.49
C ARG A 241 -4.77 5.35 -17.45
N LEU A 242 -4.61 5.91 -16.26
CA LEU A 242 -4.52 7.36 -16.07
C LEU A 242 -3.23 7.97 -16.60
N GLY A 243 -2.31 7.13 -17.12
CA GLY A 243 -1.04 7.54 -17.68
C GLY A 243 0.06 7.67 -16.64
N TYR A 244 -0.21 7.35 -15.37
CA TYR A 244 0.79 7.39 -14.31
C TYR A 244 1.77 6.23 -14.47
N ARG A 245 3.03 6.61 -14.41
CA ARG A 245 4.20 5.77 -14.68
C ARG A 245 5.10 5.82 -13.47
N ASP A 246 6.04 4.89 -13.41
CA ASP A 246 7.11 5.01 -12.41
C ASP A 246 7.98 6.25 -12.69
N ALA A 247 8.93 6.53 -11.80
CA ALA A 247 9.76 7.73 -11.91
C ALA A 247 10.66 7.74 -13.17
N ARG A 248 10.85 6.61 -13.88
CA ARG A 248 11.52 6.51 -15.20
C ARG A 248 10.59 6.88 -16.37
N GLY A 249 9.29 6.98 -16.14
CA GLY A 249 8.30 6.98 -17.21
C GLY A 249 8.02 5.59 -17.79
N ASN A 250 8.47 4.50 -17.15
CA ASN A 250 8.03 3.18 -17.57
C ASN A 250 6.60 2.95 -17.11
N GLU A 251 5.87 2.22 -17.94
CA GLU A 251 4.53 1.81 -17.62
C GLU A 251 4.51 0.79 -16.48
N LEU A 252 3.48 0.86 -15.63
CA LEU A 252 3.26 -0.13 -14.59
C LEU A 252 2.88 -1.49 -15.21
N ASN A 253 3.37 -2.55 -14.59
CA ASN A 253 2.87 -3.89 -14.80
C ASN A 253 1.90 -4.22 -13.65
N PRO A 254 0.59 -4.37 -13.88
CA PRO A 254 -0.36 -4.79 -12.86
C PRO A 254 -0.14 -6.27 -12.57
N ASP A 255 0.73 -6.57 -11.62
CA ASP A 255 1.10 -7.92 -11.21
C ASP A 255 0.57 -8.29 -9.82
N GLY A 256 -0.24 -7.40 -9.25
CA GLY A 256 -0.78 -7.54 -7.91
C GLY A 256 0.28 -7.45 -6.83
N HIS A 257 1.52 -7.02 -7.11
CA HIS A 257 2.54 -6.77 -6.09
C HIS A 257 2.86 -5.29 -5.95
N PHE A 258 2.61 -4.74 -4.76
CA PHE A 258 2.83 -3.33 -4.50
C PHE A 258 4.33 -3.13 -4.29
N GLY A 259 5.06 -3.03 -5.39
CA GLY A 259 6.50 -2.78 -5.42
C GLY A 259 6.82 -1.29 -5.52
N GLN A 260 8.12 -1.00 -5.54
CA GLN A 260 8.64 0.36 -5.57
C GLN A 260 8.13 1.17 -6.79
N ARG A 261 7.95 0.53 -7.95
CA ARG A 261 7.44 1.15 -9.17
C ARG A 261 5.98 1.60 -9.03
N THR A 262 5.16 0.76 -8.40
CA THR A 262 3.75 1.05 -8.10
C THR A 262 3.61 2.23 -7.15
N LYS A 263 4.48 2.28 -6.14
CA LYS A 263 4.56 3.39 -5.21
C LYS A 263 4.92 4.70 -5.91
N GLU A 264 5.94 4.70 -6.76
CA GLU A 264 6.38 5.88 -7.52
C GLU A 264 5.26 6.44 -8.41
N ALA A 265 4.49 5.57 -9.07
CA ALA A 265 3.34 5.99 -9.87
C ALA A 265 2.17 6.50 -9.03
N LEU A 266 1.92 5.88 -7.86
CA LEU A 266 0.89 6.35 -6.93
C LEU A 266 1.24 7.71 -6.33
N GLN A 267 2.52 7.94 -6.05
CA GLN A 267 3.05 9.23 -5.60
C GLN A 267 2.88 10.34 -6.65
N ALA A 268 3.15 10.02 -7.92
CA ALA A 268 2.87 10.93 -9.03
C ALA A 268 1.38 11.30 -9.12
N PHE A 269 0.50 10.29 -8.98
CA PHE A 269 -0.94 10.51 -8.89
C PHE A 269 -1.33 11.40 -7.71
N GLN A 270 -0.78 11.14 -6.53
CA GLN A 270 -1.09 11.92 -5.33
C GLN A 270 -0.69 13.39 -5.48
N ARG A 271 0.48 13.66 -6.08
CA ARG A 271 0.94 15.03 -6.37
C ARG A 271 -0.01 15.77 -7.31
N ASP A 272 -0.36 15.14 -8.42
CA ASP A 272 -1.18 15.75 -9.46
C ASP A 272 -2.62 16.03 -8.96
N HIS A 273 -3.06 15.30 -7.93
CA HIS A 273 -4.37 15.45 -7.32
C HIS A 273 -4.37 16.19 -5.96
N ASN A 274 -3.28 16.87 -5.60
CA ASN A 274 -3.13 17.63 -4.34
C ASN A 274 -3.39 16.79 -3.07
N LEU A 275 -3.04 15.51 -3.12
CA LEU A 275 -3.11 14.59 -1.99
C LEU A 275 -1.76 14.52 -1.26
N THR A 276 -1.76 13.82 -0.12
CA THR A 276 -0.51 13.49 0.56
C THR A 276 0.30 12.53 -0.31
N ASP A 277 1.47 12.97 -0.79
CA ASP A 277 2.42 12.19 -1.61
C ASP A 277 3.24 11.20 -0.77
N ASP A 278 2.56 10.30 -0.07
CA ASP A 278 3.21 9.32 0.81
C ASP A 278 3.44 7.95 0.15
N GLY A 279 2.80 7.70 -1.00
CA GLY A 279 2.86 6.44 -1.73
C GLY A 279 1.97 5.35 -1.14
N ILE A 280 0.97 5.71 -0.34
CA ILE A 280 -0.04 4.79 0.20
C ILE A 280 -1.43 5.18 -0.32
N ALA A 281 -2.13 4.16 -0.79
CA ALA A 281 -3.53 4.27 -1.14
C ALA A 281 -4.39 4.17 0.12
N GLY A 282 -4.39 5.22 0.93
CA GLY A 282 -5.37 5.42 2.00
C GLY A 282 -6.73 5.86 1.44
N ARG A 283 -7.72 6.05 2.31
CA ARG A 283 -9.11 6.40 1.92
C ARG A 283 -9.20 7.52 0.87
N ASP A 284 -8.52 8.63 1.12
CA ASP A 284 -8.63 9.82 0.26
C ASP A 284 -7.92 9.62 -1.09
N THR A 285 -6.80 8.89 -1.09
CA THR A 285 -6.07 8.49 -2.31
C THR A 285 -6.88 7.50 -3.14
N LEU A 286 -7.48 6.49 -2.51
CA LEU A 286 -8.35 5.51 -3.16
C LEU A 286 -9.64 6.15 -3.71
N ASN A 287 -10.15 7.19 -3.07
CA ASN A 287 -11.28 7.98 -3.57
C ASN A 287 -10.86 8.79 -4.81
N ALA A 288 -9.74 9.51 -4.74
CA ALA A 288 -9.26 10.31 -5.86
C ALA A 288 -8.89 9.45 -7.08
N LEU A 289 -8.26 8.29 -6.89
CA LEU A 289 -7.96 7.35 -7.98
C LEU A 289 -9.24 6.92 -8.72
N ARG A 290 -10.30 6.66 -7.95
CA ARG A 290 -11.62 6.34 -8.50
C ARG A 290 -12.21 7.52 -9.25
N GLU A 291 -12.11 8.74 -8.72
CA GLU A 291 -12.63 9.95 -9.37
C GLU A 291 -11.87 10.31 -10.66
N ALA A 292 -10.54 10.28 -10.61
CA ALA A 292 -9.69 10.55 -11.76
C ALA A 292 -9.89 9.51 -12.87
N GLY A 293 -10.00 8.24 -12.49
CA GLY A 293 -10.31 7.12 -13.40
C GLY A 293 -11.61 7.31 -14.18
N ARG A 294 -12.54 8.12 -13.66
CA ARG A 294 -13.81 8.47 -14.31
C ARG A 294 -13.71 9.70 -15.22
N GLN A 295 -12.78 10.63 -14.98
CA GLN A 295 -12.68 11.90 -15.72
C GLN A 295 -11.94 11.83 -17.06
N GLN A 296 -11.05 10.85 -17.29
CA GLN A 296 -10.34 10.68 -18.58
C GLN A 296 -11.17 9.95 -19.68
N GLN A 297 -12.48 9.80 -19.52
CA GLN A 297 -13.36 9.29 -20.58
C GLN A 297 -13.68 10.43 -21.58
N PRO A 298 -13.45 10.27 -22.91
CA PRO A 298 -13.75 11.32 -23.88
C PRO A 298 -15.27 11.55 -24.00
N ASN A 299 -15.66 12.82 -24.07
CA ASN A 299 -17.05 13.26 -24.23
C ASN A 299 -17.45 13.33 -25.72
N PRO A 300 -18.56 12.74 -26.18
CA PRO A 300 -19.20 13.10 -27.45
C PRO A 300 -20.38 14.06 -27.21
N GLN A 301 -20.31 15.25 -27.82
CA GLN A 301 -21.31 16.33 -27.74
C GLN A 301 -22.50 16.14 -28.70
N THR A 302 -23.72 16.44 -28.21
CA THR A 302 -25.00 16.84 -28.89
C THR A 302 -25.58 15.92 -29.99
N PRO A 303 -26.93 15.68 -30.12
CA PRO A 303 -27.96 16.74 -30.20
C PRO A 303 -29.45 16.39 -29.82
N VAL A 304 -30.31 17.42 -29.83
CA VAL A 304 -31.79 17.48 -29.94
C VAL A 304 -32.71 16.91 -28.83
N GLN A 305 -33.70 17.73 -28.50
CA GLN A 305 -34.76 17.68 -27.49
C GLN A 305 -35.64 16.40 -27.47
N GLY A 306 -36.00 15.93 -26.26
CA GLY A 306 -37.07 14.95 -26.04
C GLY A 306 -37.05 14.28 -24.65
N ASP A 307 -37.88 14.81 -23.75
CA ASP A 307 -38.53 14.24 -22.56
C ASP A 307 -37.96 13.04 -21.74
N ASN A 308 -37.82 13.29 -20.43
CA ASN A 308 -37.94 12.39 -19.26
C ASN A 308 -37.47 10.92 -19.35
N THR A 309 -36.28 10.64 -18.80
CA THR A 309 -36.04 9.49 -17.88
C THR A 309 -34.71 9.68 -17.13
N ARG A 310 -34.77 10.30 -15.95
CA ARG A 310 -33.69 10.25 -14.95
C ARG A 310 -33.65 8.83 -14.35
N GLY A 311 -32.45 8.31 -14.09
CA GLY A 311 -32.15 6.91 -13.75
C GLY A 311 -33.17 6.19 -12.85
N ALA A 312 -33.64 5.03 -13.32
CA ALA A 312 -34.58 4.18 -12.59
C ALA A 312 -33.96 3.56 -11.33
N ALA A 313 -34.76 3.49 -10.25
CA ALA A 313 -34.39 2.90 -8.95
C ALA A 313 -34.04 1.40 -9.06
N LEU A 314 -33.22 0.86 -8.14
CA LEU A 314 -32.87 -0.58 -8.13
C LEU A 314 -34.09 -1.51 -7.98
N THR A 315 -35.17 -0.99 -7.43
CA THR A 315 -36.46 -1.68 -7.27
C THR A 315 -37.27 -1.75 -8.56
N ASP A 316 -36.92 -0.96 -9.59
CA ASP A 316 -37.58 -0.98 -10.89
C ASP A 316 -37.27 -2.30 -11.63
N PRO A 317 -38.29 -3.08 -12.03
CA PRO A 317 -38.10 -4.30 -12.82
C PRO A 317 -37.33 -4.10 -14.13
N ALA A 318 -37.35 -2.88 -14.71
CA ALA A 318 -36.60 -2.54 -15.91
C ALA A 318 -35.12 -2.24 -15.64
N ASN A 319 -34.71 -2.10 -14.37
CA ASN A 319 -33.31 -1.89 -14.00
C ASN A 319 -32.51 -3.20 -14.16
N ARG A 320 -31.38 -3.15 -14.86
CA ARG A 320 -30.51 -4.32 -15.15
C ARG A 320 -30.03 -5.07 -13.90
N ASP A 321 -29.93 -4.36 -12.76
CA ASP A 321 -29.41 -4.89 -11.50
C ASP A 321 -30.53 -5.35 -10.57
N ASN A 322 -31.78 -5.12 -10.95
CA ASN A 322 -32.97 -5.57 -10.23
C ASN A 322 -33.02 -7.09 -9.99
N PRO A 323 -32.59 -7.98 -10.91
CA PRO A 323 -32.56 -9.42 -10.65
C PRO A 323 -31.62 -9.83 -9.50
N ILE A 324 -30.41 -9.26 -9.45
CA ILE A 324 -29.46 -9.52 -8.34
C ILE A 324 -29.96 -8.87 -7.06
N PHE A 325 -30.55 -7.67 -7.15
CA PHE A 325 -31.18 -7.02 -6.01
C PHE A 325 -32.28 -7.86 -5.37
N ARG A 326 -33.15 -8.48 -6.19
CA ARG A 326 -34.15 -9.42 -5.68
C ARG A 326 -33.51 -10.66 -5.02
N GLN A 327 -32.45 -11.21 -5.59
CA GLN A 327 -31.74 -12.34 -4.98
C GLN A 327 -31.10 -11.98 -3.64
N ALA A 328 -30.59 -10.75 -3.49
CA ALA A 328 -30.08 -10.24 -2.22
C ALA A 328 -31.21 -10.09 -1.18
N VAL A 329 -32.35 -9.53 -1.57
CA VAL A 329 -33.55 -9.42 -0.70
C VAL A 329 -34.00 -10.82 -0.24
N ASP A 330 -34.20 -11.74 -1.18
CA ASP A 330 -34.62 -13.12 -0.87
C ASP A 330 -33.62 -13.82 0.06
N GLY A 331 -32.32 -13.59 -0.14
CA GLY A 331 -31.26 -14.14 0.70
C GLY A 331 -31.32 -13.63 2.14
N LEU A 332 -31.59 -12.34 2.33
CA LEU A 332 -31.74 -11.73 3.65
C LEU A 332 -33.03 -12.16 4.35
N GLU A 333 -34.13 -12.34 3.62
CA GLU A 333 -35.39 -12.84 4.17
C GLU A 333 -35.28 -14.30 4.66
N ARG A 334 -34.46 -15.13 4.00
CA ARG A 334 -34.18 -16.51 4.44
C ARG A 334 -33.41 -16.59 5.76
N LEU A 335 -32.75 -15.51 6.20
CA LEU A 335 -32.08 -15.45 7.50
C LEU A 335 -33.05 -15.27 8.68
N GLY A 336 -34.36 -15.16 8.42
CA GLY A 336 -35.42 -14.96 9.40
C GLY A 336 -36.18 -13.65 9.15
N PRO A 337 -37.26 -13.35 9.92
CA PRO A 337 -38.02 -12.11 9.72
C PRO A 337 -37.09 -10.90 9.84
N ASN A 338 -36.94 -10.17 8.72
CA ASN A 338 -36.00 -9.08 8.49
C ASN A 338 -34.50 -9.41 8.57
N GLY A 339 -34.03 -10.68 8.61
CA GLY A 339 -32.60 -11.01 8.56
C GLY A 339 -31.69 -10.34 9.62
N GLY A 340 -32.28 -9.88 10.74
CA GLY A 340 -31.61 -9.09 11.77
C GLY A 340 -31.69 -7.56 11.61
N PHE A 341 -32.47 -7.04 10.66
CA PHE A 341 -32.73 -5.62 10.43
C PHE A 341 -34.00 -5.15 11.14
N ARG A 342 -34.05 -3.86 11.50
CA ARG A 342 -35.16 -3.32 12.30
C ARG A 342 -36.45 -3.19 11.49
N ASN A 343 -36.33 -2.94 10.19
CA ASN A 343 -37.45 -2.81 9.28
C ASN A 343 -37.06 -3.18 7.83
N ARG A 344 -38.07 -3.23 6.96
CA ARG A 344 -37.90 -3.57 5.55
C ARG A 344 -36.99 -2.58 4.81
N GLU A 345 -37.05 -1.30 5.14
CA GLU A 345 -36.22 -0.27 4.50
C GLU A 345 -34.73 -0.50 4.78
N GLU A 346 -34.37 -0.84 6.01
CA GLU A 346 -33.00 -1.17 6.42
C GLU A 346 -32.51 -2.45 5.72
N MET A 347 -33.37 -3.45 5.57
CA MET A 347 -33.09 -4.66 4.80
C MET A 347 -32.89 -4.36 3.30
N GLU A 348 -33.68 -3.46 2.71
CA GLU A 348 -33.55 -3.07 1.31
C GLU A 348 -32.27 -2.26 1.05
N ARG A 349 -31.84 -1.41 1.99
CA ARG A 349 -30.53 -0.74 1.94
C ARG A 349 -29.39 -1.74 1.99
N ALA A 350 -29.49 -2.73 2.89
CA ALA A 350 -28.52 -3.82 2.95
C ALA A 350 -28.51 -4.65 1.66
N ALA A 351 -29.68 -4.98 1.09
CA ALA A 351 -29.79 -5.69 -0.17
C ALA A 351 -29.19 -4.90 -1.33
N ALA A 352 -29.39 -3.58 -1.38
CA ALA A 352 -28.79 -2.70 -2.37
C ALA A 352 -27.25 -2.72 -2.27
N THR A 353 -26.72 -2.66 -1.05
CA THR A 353 -25.27 -2.78 -0.81
C THR A 353 -24.75 -4.15 -1.23
N LEU A 354 -25.45 -5.23 -0.89
CA LEU A 354 -25.09 -6.58 -1.33
C LEU A 354 -25.13 -6.74 -2.87
N THR A 355 -26.04 -6.04 -3.54
CA THR A 355 -26.11 -6.01 -5.00
C THR A 355 -24.90 -5.30 -5.59
N TYR A 356 -24.51 -4.19 -4.98
CA TYR A 356 -23.30 -3.45 -5.35
C TYR A 356 -22.05 -4.33 -5.17
N GLU A 357 -21.86 -4.92 -3.99
CA GLU A 357 -20.69 -5.77 -3.71
C GLU A 357 -20.64 -6.99 -4.64
N ALA A 358 -21.78 -7.63 -4.90
CA ALA A 358 -21.85 -8.74 -5.85
C ALA A 358 -21.39 -8.30 -7.24
N ARG A 359 -21.91 -7.20 -7.77
CA ARG A 359 -21.60 -6.75 -9.12
C ARG A 359 -20.16 -6.27 -9.27
N VAL A 360 -19.64 -5.52 -8.29
CA VAL A 360 -18.24 -5.06 -8.28
C VAL A 360 -17.29 -6.24 -8.17
N SER A 361 -17.66 -7.27 -7.41
CA SER A 361 -16.87 -8.51 -7.31
C SER A 361 -17.09 -9.48 -8.47
N GLY A 362 -17.79 -9.06 -9.54
CA GLY A 362 -17.99 -9.84 -10.76
C GLY A 362 -19.01 -10.98 -10.63
N LEU A 363 -19.80 -11.05 -9.56
CA LEU A 363 -20.91 -12.00 -9.44
C LEU A 363 -22.01 -11.62 -10.44
N GLN A 364 -22.48 -12.64 -11.15
CA GLN A 364 -23.57 -12.55 -12.12
C GLN A 364 -24.93 -12.89 -11.51
N ARG A 365 -24.93 -13.52 -10.32
CA ARG A 365 -26.10 -13.80 -9.49
C ARG A 365 -25.69 -14.03 -8.03
N ILE A 366 -26.66 -13.98 -7.13
CA ILE A 366 -26.49 -14.35 -5.71
C ILE A 366 -27.30 -15.64 -5.48
N ASP A 367 -26.59 -16.72 -5.15
CA ASP A 367 -27.21 -18.00 -4.81
C ASP A 367 -27.45 -18.11 -3.29
N HIS A 368 -26.56 -17.53 -2.47
CA HIS A 368 -26.69 -17.52 -1.02
C HIS A 368 -26.30 -16.17 -0.39
N VAL A 369 -26.95 -15.84 0.73
CA VAL A 369 -26.52 -14.76 1.64
C VAL A 369 -26.25 -15.38 3.00
N VAL A 370 -25.06 -15.17 3.56
CA VAL A 370 -24.62 -15.83 4.81
C VAL A 370 -23.98 -14.81 5.75
N PRO A 371 -24.38 -14.73 7.03
CA PRO A 371 -23.68 -13.90 7.99
C PRO A 371 -22.28 -14.45 8.27
N ASN A 372 -21.31 -13.56 8.50
CA ASN A 372 -20.01 -13.99 9.00
C ASN A 372 -20.13 -14.57 10.42
N THR A 373 -19.09 -15.27 10.87
CA THR A 373 -19.08 -15.97 12.16
C THR A 373 -19.30 -15.06 13.38
N GLN A 374 -19.03 -13.76 13.24
CA GLN A 374 -19.17 -12.75 14.30
C GLN A 374 -20.49 -11.96 14.20
N GLY A 375 -21.31 -12.17 13.17
CA GLY A 375 -22.56 -11.43 12.92
C GLY A 375 -22.37 -9.95 12.53
N THR A 376 -21.14 -9.50 12.28
CA THR A 376 -20.78 -8.12 11.96
C THR A 376 -20.87 -7.81 10.46
N GLY A 377 -20.99 -8.82 9.60
CA GLY A 377 -21.11 -8.63 8.15
C GLY A 377 -21.77 -9.80 7.45
N LEU A 378 -22.01 -9.63 6.15
CA LEU A 378 -22.75 -10.53 5.29
C LEU A 378 -21.91 -10.88 4.07
N PHE A 379 -21.92 -12.16 3.69
CA PHE A 379 -21.38 -12.64 2.43
C PHE A 379 -22.50 -12.88 1.44
N VAL A 380 -22.32 -12.43 0.20
CA VAL A 380 -23.05 -12.93 -0.96
C VAL A 380 -22.20 -13.96 -1.67
N VAL A 381 -22.80 -15.10 -2.02
CA VAL A 381 -22.09 -16.22 -2.63
C VAL A 381 -22.80 -16.66 -3.91
N GLN A 382 -22.02 -16.86 -4.97
CA GLN A 382 -22.42 -17.48 -6.21
C GLN A 382 -21.76 -18.87 -6.30
N GLY A 383 -22.56 -19.91 -6.53
CA GLY A 383 -22.17 -21.31 -6.42
C GLY A 383 -22.54 -21.93 -5.08
N GLY A 384 -22.25 -23.23 -4.92
CA GLY A 384 -22.57 -23.95 -3.69
C GLY A 384 -21.66 -23.53 -2.53
N LEU A 385 -22.20 -23.43 -1.31
CA LEU A 385 -21.42 -23.02 -0.12
C LEU A 385 -20.24 -23.94 0.20
N ASN A 386 -20.31 -25.20 -0.21
CA ASN A 386 -19.25 -26.19 -0.03
C ASN A 386 -18.40 -26.40 -1.29
N ASP A 387 -18.65 -25.63 -2.34
CA ASP A 387 -17.85 -25.66 -3.57
C ASP A 387 -16.63 -24.76 -3.39
N PRO A 388 -15.39 -25.27 -3.48
CA PRO A 388 -14.19 -24.44 -3.34
C PRO A 388 -14.03 -23.39 -4.45
N SER A 389 -14.78 -23.51 -5.55
CA SER A 389 -14.81 -22.55 -6.66
C SER A 389 -15.91 -21.50 -6.54
N HIS A 390 -16.65 -21.44 -5.42
CA HIS A 390 -17.65 -20.39 -5.23
C HIS A 390 -17.02 -19.00 -5.28
N HIS A 391 -17.73 -18.05 -5.90
CA HIS A 391 -17.37 -16.65 -5.83
C HIS A 391 -18.12 -15.99 -4.69
N ARG A 392 -17.47 -15.10 -3.95
CA ARG A 392 -18.13 -14.39 -2.85
C ARG A 392 -17.70 -12.93 -2.81
N ALA A 393 -18.61 -12.10 -2.31
CA ALA A 393 -18.32 -10.73 -1.90
C ALA A 393 -18.77 -10.51 -0.47
N PHE A 394 -18.14 -9.58 0.23
CA PHE A 394 -18.43 -9.27 1.64
C PHE A 394 -18.94 -7.84 1.79
N ALA A 395 -19.98 -7.66 2.59
CA ALA A 395 -20.43 -6.35 3.04
C ALA A 395 -20.41 -6.28 4.56
N ASP A 396 -19.80 -5.20 5.08
CA ASP A 396 -19.95 -4.83 6.48
C ASP A 396 -21.40 -4.43 6.78
N ARG A 397 -21.99 -4.96 7.85
CA ARG A 397 -23.42 -4.78 8.15
C ARG A 397 -23.75 -3.34 8.52
N GLN A 398 -22.85 -2.64 9.22
CA GLN A 398 -23.06 -1.25 9.64
C GLN A 398 -22.95 -0.29 8.45
N THR A 399 -22.07 -0.61 7.51
CA THR A 399 -21.88 0.11 6.25
C THR A 399 -23.08 -0.15 5.31
N ALA A 400 -23.59 -1.38 5.25
CA ALA A 400 -24.68 -1.79 4.36
C ALA A 400 -26.01 -1.07 4.62
N ILE A 401 -26.25 -0.60 5.85
CA ILE A 401 -27.47 0.14 6.22
C ILE A 401 -27.28 1.66 6.18
N GLY A 402 -26.04 2.14 6.11
CA GLY A 402 -25.68 3.56 6.18
C GLY A 402 -25.96 4.33 4.89
N GLN A 403 -26.20 3.65 3.78
CA GLN A 403 -26.38 4.24 2.45
C GLN A 403 -27.79 3.99 1.92
N SER A 404 -28.34 4.95 1.17
CA SER A 404 -29.68 4.76 0.58
C SER A 404 -29.63 3.83 -0.64
N VAL A 405 -30.78 3.25 -1.00
CA VAL A 405 -30.91 2.39 -2.18
C VAL A 405 -30.58 3.19 -3.45
N GLU A 406 -31.00 4.45 -3.52
CA GLU A 406 -30.77 5.35 -4.66
C GLU A 406 -29.30 5.72 -4.80
N GLN A 407 -28.63 6.03 -3.69
CA GLN A 407 -27.19 6.31 -3.67
C GLN A 407 -26.39 5.08 -4.13
N THR A 408 -26.87 3.89 -3.77
CA THR A 408 -26.24 2.62 -4.19
C THR A 408 -26.54 2.28 -5.63
N ALA A 409 -27.76 2.56 -6.12
CA ALA A 409 -28.15 2.43 -7.52
C ALA A 409 -27.29 3.30 -8.45
N GLN A 410 -27.06 4.55 -8.04
CA GLN A 410 -26.22 5.48 -8.77
C GLN A 410 -24.76 4.99 -8.82
N ARG A 411 -24.24 4.47 -7.69
CA ARG A 411 -22.90 3.87 -7.66
C ARG A 411 -22.80 2.60 -8.52
N LEU A 412 -23.79 1.72 -8.49
CA LEU A 412 -23.85 0.55 -9.37
C LEU A 412 -23.78 0.92 -10.86
N GLN A 413 -24.48 1.99 -11.26
CA GLN A 413 -24.43 2.50 -12.63
C GLN A 413 -23.06 3.09 -12.99
N GLN A 414 -22.35 3.68 -12.01
CA GLN A 414 -21.04 4.28 -12.21
C GLN A 414 -19.89 3.25 -12.21
N ASP A 415 -19.94 2.30 -11.29
CA ASP A 415 -18.81 1.40 -10.97
C ASP A 415 -18.84 0.10 -11.77
N VAL A 416 -19.97 -0.25 -12.38
CA VAL A 416 -20.13 -1.50 -13.13
C VAL A 416 -20.56 -1.13 -14.56
N PRO A 417 -19.63 -0.85 -15.48
CA PRO A 417 -19.96 -0.46 -16.85
C PRO A 417 -20.75 -1.55 -17.59
N GLN A 418 -21.58 -1.18 -18.56
CA GLN A 418 -22.30 -2.13 -19.40
C GLN A 418 -21.31 -3.03 -20.16
N ILE A 419 -21.46 -4.35 -20.03
CA ILE A 419 -20.96 -5.28 -21.04
C ILE A 419 -21.91 -5.15 -22.23
N GLN A 420 -21.52 -4.36 -23.24
CA GLN A 420 -22.13 -4.48 -24.56
C GLN A 420 -21.73 -5.85 -25.10
N LEU A 421 -22.69 -6.77 -25.17
CA LEU A 421 -22.54 -7.96 -26.01
C LEU A 421 -22.28 -7.46 -27.44
N PRO A 422 -21.20 -7.90 -28.11
CA PRO A 422 -20.92 -7.45 -29.46
C PRO A 422 -22.05 -7.93 -30.39
N VAL A 423 -22.84 -6.98 -30.89
CA VAL A 423 -23.73 -7.14 -32.03
C VAL A 423 -22.85 -7.25 -33.27
N GLN A 424 -22.12 -8.36 -33.44
CA GLN A 424 -21.37 -8.64 -34.67
C GLN A 424 -21.55 -10.07 -35.20
N ALA A 425 -22.46 -10.87 -34.62
CA ALA A 425 -22.73 -12.22 -35.10
C ALA A 425 -23.98 -12.37 -35.99
N VAL A 426 -24.85 -11.36 -36.12
CA VAL A 426 -26.11 -11.49 -36.88
C VAL A 426 -26.04 -10.88 -38.30
N GLU A 427 -25.16 -9.91 -38.56
CA GLU A 427 -25.09 -9.28 -39.89
C GLU A 427 -24.23 -10.04 -40.91
N ARG A 428 -23.35 -10.97 -40.48
CA ARG A 428 -22.54 -11.77 -41.41
C ARG A 428 -23.28 -12.95 -42.04
N GLN A 429 -24.49 -13.29 -41.60
CA GLN A 429 -25.32 -14.30 -42.26
C GLN A 429 -26.33 -13.74 -43.27
N GLN A 430 -26.56 -12.42 -43.32
CA GLN A 430 -27.47 -11.84 -44.32
C GLN A 430 -26.79 -11.33 -45.59
N GLN A 431 -25.46 -11.13 -45.61
CA GLN A 431 -24.74 -10.70 -46.81
C GLN A 431 -24.25 -11.84 -47.73
N VAL A 432 -24.35 -13.11 -47.30
CA VAL A 432 -23.98 -14.26 -48.16
C VAL A 432 -25.17 -14.77 -49.00
N SER A 433 -26.40 -14.34 -48.73
CA SER A 433 -27.59 -14.73 -49.52
C SER A 433 -28.03 -13.71 -50.59
N GLN A 434 -27.26 -12.64 -50.85
CA GLN A 434 -27.55 -11.68 -51.93
C GLN A 434 -26.48 -11.61 -53.03
N ARG A 435 -25.57 -12.58 -53.09
CA ARG A 435 -24.78 -12.85 -54.30
C ARG A 435 -25.09 -14.26 -54.80
N VAL A 436 -26.29 -14.37 -55.36
CA VAL A 436 -26.63 -15.35 -56.40
C VAL A 436 -26.03 -14.86 -57.71
#